data_AF-A0A238WFC8-F1
#
_entry.id   AF-A0A238WFC8-F1
#
_cell.length_a   1.000
_cell.length_b   1.000
_cell.length_c   1.000
_cell.angle_alpha   90.00
_cell.angle_beta   90.00
_cell.angle_gamma   90.00
#
_symmetry.space_group_name_H-M   'P 1'
#
loop_
_entity.id
_entity.type
_entity.pdbx_description
1 polymer ?
#
loop_
_entity_poly.entity_id
_entity_poly.type
_entity_poly.pdbx_seq_one_letter_code
_entity_poly.pdbx_strand_id
1 'polypeptide(L)'
;MATDQTPQTAGFAEVSRTLVAIAAEVVTGVQRAVVGPDNMRTAQDNAWSAIQADRALAVARAETSRAAAAIVATRPQRPARRSTRTVAARVR
;
A
#
# COMPACT_ATOMS: atom_id res chain seq x y z
N MET A 1 56.88 -13.07 -19.20
CA MET A 1 56.85 -12.17 -18.04
C MET A 1 55.58 -11.35 -18.12
N ALA A 2 54.48 -11.90 -17.60
CA ALA A 2 53.22 -11.16 -17.50
C ALA A 2 53.25 -10.43 -16.16
N THR A 3 53.11 -9.11 -16.19
CA THR A 3 53.04 -8.26 -15.01
C THR A 3 51.77 -8.58 -14.25
N ASP A 4 51.90 -9.16 -13.05
CA ASP A 4 50.85 -9.22 -12.04
C ASP A 4 50.41 -7.79 -11.69
N GLN A 5 49.37 -7.32 -12.37
CA GLN A 5 48.73 -6.04 -12.13
C GLN A 5 47.36 -6.25 -11.49
N THR A 6 47.28 -6.95 -10.35
CA THR A 6 46.05 -6.95 -9.53
C THR A 6 46.28 -7.42 -8.09
N PRO A 7 46.73 -6.52 -7.21
CA PRO A 7 46.21 -6.52 -5.83
C PRO A 7 45.81 -5.13 -5.29
N GLN A 8 46.26 -4.03 -5.90
CA GLN A 8 46.16 -2.69 -5.32
C GLN A 8 44.76 -2.06 -5.45
N THR A 9 44.08 -2.27 -6.57
CA THR A 9 42.72 -1.73 -6.83
C THR A 9 41.66 -2.40 -5.94
N ALA A 10 41.84 -3.68 -5.62
CA ALA A 10 40.97 -4.40 -4.69
C ALA A 10 41.09 -3.86 -3.25
N GLY A 11 42.30 -3.53 -2.81
CA GLY A 11 42.53 -2.94 -1.48
C GLY A 11 41.90 -1.55 -1.33
N PHE A 12 41.99 -0.69 -2.35
CA PHE A 12 41.36 0.63 -2.33
C PHE A 12 39.83 0.57 -2.23
N ALA A 13 39.21 -0.35 -2.98
CA ALA A 13 37.77 -0.54 -2.92
C ALA A 13 37.32 -1.00 -1.52
N GLU A 14 38.10 -1.86 -0.86
CA GLU A 14 37.78 -2.38 0.47
C GLU A 14 37.90 -1.31 1.57
N VAL A 15 38.98 -0.53 1.53
CA VAL A 15 39.15 0.63 2.42
C VAL A 15 38.02 1.64 2.20
N SER A 16 37.66 1.89 0.94
CA SER A 16 36.55 2.80 0.61
C SER A 16 35.21 2.30 1.13
N ARG A 17 34.89 1.01 0.99
CA ARG A 17 33.67 0.41 1.57
C ARG A 17 33.63 0.54 3.08
N THR A 18 34.77 0.33 3.73
CA THR A 18 34.88 0.45 5.19
C THR A 18 34.60 1.89 5.63
N LEU A 19 35.20 2.87 4.96
CA LEU A 19 34.94 4.29 5.22
C LEU A 19 33.47 4.66 5.00
N VAL A 20 32.85 4.16 3.93
CA VAL A 20 31.43 4.38 3.65
C VAL A 20 30.55 3.75 4.74
N ALA A 21 30.87 2.54 5.22
CA ALA A 21 30.13 1.89 6.29
C ALA A 21 30.21 2.69 7.59
N ILE A 22 31.40 3.14 7.98
CA ILE A 22 31.60 4.00 9.15
C ILE A 22 30.82 5.31 9.01
N ALA A 23 30.89 5.96 7.84
CA ALA A 23 30.14 7.19 7.60
C ALA A 23 28.63 6.99 7.70
N ALA A 24 28.11 5.86 7.19
CA ALA A 24 26.70 5.51 7.29
C ALA A 24 26.25 5.33 8.75
N GLU A 25 27.06 4.68 9.59
CA GLU A 25 26.79 4.53 11.01
C GLU A 25 26.76 5.89 11.74
N VAL A 26 27.71 6.78 11.44
CA VAL A 26 27.75 8.13 12.01
C VAL A 26 26.51 8.93 11.62
N VAL A 27 26.13 8.93 10.34
CA VAL A 27 24.93 9.63 9.85
C VAL A 27 23.67 9.09 10.54
N THR A 28 23.56 7.76 10.66
CA THR A 28 22.44 7.10 11.34
C THR A 28 22.38 7.48 12.83
N GLY A 29 23.53 7.53 13.50
CA GLY A 29 23.64 7.94 14.89
C GLY A 29 23.24 9.41 15.12
N VAL A 30 23.69 10.31 14.25
CA VAL A 30 23.30 11.73 14.30
C VAL A 30 21.80 11.90 14.06
N GLN A 31 21.25 11.19 13.06
CA GLN A 31 19.81 11.20 12.81
C GLN A 31 19.03 10.73 14.05
N ARG A 32 19.49 9.67 14.72
CA ARG A 32 18.86 9.20 15.97
C ARG A 32 18.90 10.26 17.07
N ALA A 33 20.05 10.91 17.27
CA ALA A 33 20.24 11.89 18.32
C ALA A 33 19.40 13.16 18.10
N VAL A 34 19.28 13.61 16.85
CA VAL A 34 18.54 14.85 16.50
C VAL A 34 17.03 14.61 16.44
N VAL A 35 16.58 13.52 15.81
CA VAL A 35 15.16 13.21 15.67
C VAL A 35 14.60 12.67 16.99
N GLY A 36 15.40 11.95 17.76
CA GLY A 36 14.98 11.27 18.97
C GLY A 36 14.28 9.93 18.67
N PRO A 37 14.36 8.96 19.60
CA PRO A 37 13.81 7.61 19.40
C PRO A 37 12.29 7.61 19.14
N ASP A 38 11.55 8.52 19.77
CA ASP A 38 10.08 8.57 19.69
C ASP A 38 9.56 9.12 18.35
N ASN A 39 10.41 9.81 17.59
CA ASN A 39 10.04 10.39 16.29
C ASN A 39 10.55 9.57 15.09
N MET A 40 11.34 8.52 15.33
CA MET A 40 11.73 7.56 14.29
C MET A 40 10.60 6.55 14.08
N ARG A 41 9.79 6.78 13.04
CA ARG A 41 8.77 5.80 12.64
C ARG A 41 9.44 4.54 12.12
N THR A 42 9.25 3.44 12.84
CA THR A 42 9.71 2.14 12.41
C THR A 42 8.84 1.61 11.28
N ALA A 43 9.33 0.60 10.56
CA ALA A 43 8.53 -0.11 9.57
C ALA A 43 7.22 -0.65 10.18
N GLN A 44 7.26 -1.06 11.46
CA GLN A 44 6.11 -1.52 12.21
C GLN A 44 5.09 -0.39 12.46
N ASP A 45 5.55 0.82 12.83
CA ASP A 45 4.66 1.97 13.03
C ASP A 45 3.96 2.39 11.74
N ASN A 46 4.70 2.34 10.62
CA ASN A 46 4.15 2.62 9.30
C ASN A 46 3.08 1.57 8.91
N ALA A 47 3.37 0.29 9.14
CA ALA A 47 2.42 -0.79 8.88
C ALA A 47 1.15 -0.64 9.73
N TRP A 48 1.31 -0.31 11.01
CA TRP A 48 0.17 -0.08 11.90
C TRP A 48 -0.67 1.11 11.47
N SER A 49 -0.04 2.23 11.09
CA SER A 49 -0.74 3.40 10.55
C SER A 49 -1.52 3.06 9.27
N ALA A 50 -0.96 2.23 8.39
CA ALA A 50 -1.65 1.79 7.17
C ALA A 50 -2.88 0.92 7.50
N ILE A 51 -2.75 -0.01 8.44
CA ILE A 51 -3.88 -0.84 8.92
C ILE A 51 -4.99 0.04 9.51
N GLN A 52 -4.64 1.04 10.31
CA GLN A 52 -5.63 1.96 10.89
C GLN A 52 -6.35 2.77 9.81
N ALA A 53 -5.64 3.23 8.79
CA ALA A 53 -6.23 3.92 7.64
C ALA A 53 -7.18 2.99 6.85
N ASP A 54 -6.80 1.74 6.63
CA ASP A 54 -7.65 0.75 5.96
C ASP A 54 -8.93 0.45 6.76
N ARG A 55 -8.80 0.30 8.08
CA ARG A 55 -9.95 0.15 8.98
C ARG A 55 -10.90 1.35 8.91
N ALA A 56 -10.37 2.58 8.93
CA ALA A 56 -11.18 3.78 8.81
C ALA A 56 -11.94 3.83 7.46
N LEU A 57 -11.26 3.47 6.38
CA LEU A 57 -11.87 3.38 5.06
C LEU A 57 -12.97 2.31 5.00
N ALA A 58 -12.77 1.16 5.66
CA ALA A 58 -13.78 0.10 5.75
C ALA A 58 -15.04 0.57 6.48
N VAL A 59 -14.90 1.32 7.58
CA VAL A 59 -16.04 1.92 8.31
C VAL A 59 -16.79 2.91 7.41
N ALA A 60 -16.09 3.85 6.77
CA ALA A 60 -16.71 4.83 5.87
C ALA A 60 -17.46 4.16 4.70
N ARG A 61 -16.89 3.10 4.13
CA ARG A 61 -17.54 2.30 3.06
C ARG A 61 -18.80 1.59 3.58
N ALA A 62 -18.77 1.04 4.79
CA ALA A 62 -19.93 0.39 5.39
C ALA A 62 -21.07 1.38 5.62
N GLU A 63 -20.76 2.58 6.11
CA GLU A 63 -21.74 3.67 6.30
C GLU A 63 -22.35 4.12 4.97
N THR A 64 -21.50 4.36 3.97
CA THR A 64 -21.94 4.72 2.61
C THR A 64 -22.85 3.64 2.01
N SER A 65 -22.47 2.38 2.16
CA SER A 65 -23.25 1.24 1.66
C SER A 65 -24.60 1.14 2.36
N ARG A 66 -24.65 1.39 3.67
CA ARG A 66 -25.90 1.43 4.45
C ARG A 66 -26.81 2.56 3.98
N ALA A 67 -26.26 3.77 3.77
CA ALA A 67 -27.01 4.90 3.25
C ALA A 67 -27.57 4.61 1.84
N ALA A 68 -26.74 4.04 0.95
CA ALA A 68 -27.18 3.64 -0.39
C ALA A 68 -28.30 2.59 -0.34
N ALA A 69 -28.20 1.59 0.53
CA ALA A 69 -29.24 0.58 0.71
C ALA A 69 -30.56 1.20 1.20
N ALA A 70 -30.52 2.17 2.11
CA ALA A 70 -31.71 2.88 2.59
C ALA A 70 -32.40 3.65 1.45
N ILE A 71 -31.63 4.35 0.61
CA ILE A 71 -32.15 5.07 -0.57
C ILE A 71 -32.84 4.08 -1.53
N VAL A 72 -32.21 2.94 -1.81
CA VAL A 72 -32.78 1.90 -2.68
C VAL A 72 -34.05 1.31 -2.09
N ALA A 73 -34.08 1.04 -0.78
CA ALA A 73 -35.24 0.48 -0.09
C ALA A 73 -36.47 1.42 -0.12
N THR A 74 -36.25 2.74 -0.11
CA THR A 74 -37.32 3.74 -0.25
C THR A 74 -37.79 3.96 -1.68
N ARG A 75 -37.13 3.35 -2.68
CA ARG A 75 -37.51 3.53 -4.08
C ARG A 75 -38.78 2.74 -4.38
N PRO A 76 -39.85 3.36 -4.91
CA PRO A 76 -41.07 2.63 -5.26
C PRO A 76 -40.76 1.57 -6.33
N GLN A 77 -41.11 0.31 -6.05
CA GLN A 77 -41.02 -0.75 -7.05
C GLN A 77 -41.99 -0.45 -8.19
N ARG A 78 -41.45 -0.02 -9.33
CA ARG A 78 -42.24 0.05 -10.57
C ARG A 78 -42.58 -1.40 -10.95
N PRO A 79 -43.87 -1.79 -11.01
CA PRO A 79 -44.20 -3.16 -11.40
C PRO A 79 -43.60 -3.42 -12.78
N ALA A 80 -42.79 -4.46 -12.88
CA ALA A 80 -42.30 -4.94 -14.16
C ALA A 80 -43.53 -5.21 -15.01
N ARG A 81 -43.74 -4.43 -16.09
CA ARG A 81 -44.78 -4.70 -17.07
C ARG A 81 -44.45 -6.07 -17.63
N ARG A 82 -45.13 -7.09 -17.09
CA ARG A 82 -45.12 -8.46 -17.61
C ARG A 82 -45.65 -8.35 -19.02
N SER A 83 -44.74 -8.29 -19.99
CA SER A 83 -45.09 -8.39 -21.40
C SER A 83 -45.67 -9.77 -21.59
N THR A 84 -47.00 -9.86 -21.57
CA THR A 84 -47.73 -11.02 -22.08
C THR A 84 -47.50 -11.00 -23.59
N ARG A 85 -46.36 -11.54 -24.02
CA ARG A 85 -46.17 -11.94 -25.40
C ARG A 85 -47.06 -13.14 -25.63
N THR A 86 -48.32 -12.87 -25.96
CA THR A 86 -49.26 -13.84 -26.49
C THR A 86 -48.62 -14.45 -27.72
N VAL A 87 -48.06 -15.65 -27.57
CA VAL A 87 -47.65 -16.47 -28.71
C VAL A 87 -48.95 -16.94 -29.34
N ALA A 88 -49.40 -16.21 -30.37
CA ALA A 88 -50.52 -16.62 -31.18
C ALA A 88 -50.21 -18.00 -31.76
N ALA A 89 -51.08 -18.95 -31.43
CA ALA A 89 -50.99 -20.33 -31.81
C ALA A 89 -51.01 -20.47 -33.34
N ARG A 90 -50.11 -21.33 -33.84
CA ARG A 90 -50.17 -21.97 -35.15
C ARG A 90 -51.59 -22.49 -35.42
N VAL A 91 -52.17 -22.09 -36.54
CA VAL A 91 -53.24 -22.85 -37.22
C VAL A 91 -52.90 -22.95 -38.70
N ARG A 92 -52.65 -24.21 -39.08
CA ARG A 92 -52.74 -24.89 -40.40
C ARG A 92 -52.33 -24.13 -41.66
#